data_AF-A0AAE4EE49-F1
#
_entry.id   AF-A0AAE4EE49-F1
#
_cell.length_a   1.000
_cell.length_b   1.000
_cell.length_c   1.000
_cell.angle_alpha   90.00
_cell.angle_beta   90.00
_cell.angle_gamma   90.00
#
_symmetry.space_group_name_H-M   'P 1'
#
loop_
_entity.id
_entity.type
_entity.pdbx_description
1 polymer ?
#
loop_
_entity_poly.entity_id
_entity_poly.type
_entity_poly.pdbx_seq_one_letter_code
_entity_poly.pdbx_strand_id
1 'polypeptide(L)'
;MTDPQADIRIEPEQLLSHAKKLEPLVDRFAKTLDAAAQVVDPMAFGLIGQACGLGALCGVAQTLGSDSIGHAKNVAQEQIDRVRTWSHHVDWREQDVKASLEGIHLD
;
A
#
# COMPACT_ATOMS: atom_id res chain seq x y z
N MET A 1 -19.33 -9.31 -33.30
CA MET A 1 -18.66 -8.14 -32.70
C MET A 1 -18.97 -8.18 -31.23
N THR A 2 -17.96 -8.45 -30.43
CA THR A 2 -17.99 -8.62 -28.98
C THR A 2 -18.31 -7.29 -28.30
N ASP A 3 -19.18 -7.37 -27.30
CA ASP A 3 -19.70 -6.31 -26.43
C ASP A 3 -18.64 -5.22 -26.12
N PRO A 4 -18.88 -3.94 -26.45
CA PRO A 4 -17.96 -2.87 -26.11
C PRO A 4 -18.02 -2.68 -24.60
N GLN A 5 -17.07 -3.32 -23.91
CA GLN A 5 -16.55 -2.90 -22.61
C GLN A 5 -17.68 -2.48 -21.66
N ALA A 6 -18.40 -3.46 -21.09
CA ALA A 6 -19.37 -3.21 -20.03
C ALA A 6 -18.87 -2.08 -19.14
N ASP A 7 -19.57 -0.94 -19.16
CA ASP A 7 -19.15 0.28 -18.50
C ASP A 7 -19.13 -0.03 -17.00
N ILE A 8 -17.97 -0.44 -16.48
CA ILE A 8 -17.80 -0.77 -15.07
C ILE A 8 -17.81 0.57 -14.34
N ARG A 9 -19.01 1.04 -14.08
CA ARG A 9 -19.26 2.26 -13.33
C ARG A 9 -18.97 1.96 -11.86
N ILE A 10 -17.72 2.12 -11.47
CA ILE A 10 -17.30 1.93 -10.08
C ILE A 10 -17.51 3.25 -9.34
N GLU A 11 -18.38 3.20 -8.33
CA GLU A 11 -18.55 4.29 -7.39
C GLU A 11 -17.25 4.56 -6.62
N PRO A 12 -16.77 5.82 -6.57
CA PRO A 12 -15.55 6.17 -5.88
C PRO A 12 -15.49 5.71 -4.41
N GLU A 13 -16.63 5.78 -3.71
CA GLU A 13 -16.76 5.34 -2.32
C GLU A 13 -16.49 3.84 -2.13
N GLN A 14 -16.88 3.00 -3.09
CA GLN A 14 -16.67 1.55 -3.02
C GLN A 14 -15.19 1.21 -3.12
N LEU A 15 -14.49 1.86 -4.04
CA LEU A 15 -13.06 1.65 -4.27
C LEU A 15 -12.23 2.24 -3.11
N LEU A 16 -12.61 3.41 -2.59
CA LEU A 16 -12.05 3.98 -1.36
C LEU A 16 -12.24 3.06 -0.15
N SER A 17 -13.43 2.48 0.04
CA SER A 17 -13.69 1.53 1.12
C SER A 17 -12.83 0.28 0.99
N HIS A 18 -12.54 -0.17 -0.23
CA HIS A 18 -11.64 -1.29 -0.46
C HIS A 18 -10.19 -0.91 -0.13
N ALA A 19 -9.73 0.25 -0.58
CA ALA A 19 -8.39 0.76 -0.28
C ALA A 19 -8.14 0.93 1.23
N LYS A 20 -9.14 1.39 2.00
CA LYS A 20 -9.04 1.49 3.47
C LYS A 20 -8.70 0.17 4.16
N LYS A 21 -9.05 -0.99 3.57
CA LYS A 21 -8.69 -2.31 4.14
C LYS A 21 -7.18 -2.56 4.12
N LEU A 22 -6.42 -1.80 3.34
CA LEU A 22 -4.96 -1.89 3.27
C LEU A 22 -4.26 -1.08 4.38
N GLU A 23 -4.92 -0.07 4.97
CA GLU A 23 -4.31 0.79 6.00
C GLU A 23 -3.81 -0.01 7.23
N PRO A 24 -4.56 -0.97 7.79
CA PRO A 24 -4.06 -1.80 8.89
C PRO A 24 -2.89 -2.70 8.48
N LEU A 25 -2.79 -3.07 7.20
CA LEU A 25 -1.67 -3.88 6.70
C LEU A 25 -0.40 -3.04 6.58
N VAL A 26 -0.50 -1.81 6.09
CA VAL A 26 0.61 -0.86 6.04
C VAL A 26 1.18 -0.62 7.44
N ASP A 27 0.32 -0.39 8.44
CA ASP A 27 0.73 -0.23 9.84
C ASP A 27 1.42 -1.48 10.40
N ARG A 28 0.87 -2.67 10.13
CA ARG A 28 1.49 -3.95 10.54
C ARG A 28 2.85 -4.18 9.89
N PHE A 29 3.00 -3.85 8.61
CA PHE A 29 4.29 -3.96 7.93
C PHE A 29 5.31 -2.99 8.50
N ALA A 30 4.92 -1.74 8.79
CA ALA A 30 5.80 -0.79 9.45
C ALA A 30 6.28 -1.30 10.81
N LYS A 31 5.36 -1.77 11.67
CA LYS A 31 5.70 -2.33 12.99
C LYS A 31 6.61 -3.55 12.90
N THR A 32 6.39 -4.41 11.90
CA THR A 32 7.24 -5.59 11.69
C THR A 32 8.66 -5.19 11.30
N LEU A 33 8.81 -4.18 10.44
CA LEU A 33 10.13 -3.66 10.05
C LEU A 33 10.85 -3.01 11.23
N ASP A 34 10.13 -2.21 12.03
CA ASP A 34 10.69 -1.58 13.23
C ASP A 34 11.15 -2.63 14.27
N ALA A 35 10.39 -3.72 14.40
CA ALA A 35 10.77 -4.85 15.25
C ALA A 35 11.98 -5.60 14.68
N ALA A 36 12.02 -5.86 13.37
CA ALA A 36 13.16 -6.52 12.73
C ALA A 36 14.45 -5.73 12.92
N ALA A 37 14.41 -4.39 12.81
CA ALA A 37 15.56 -3.53 13.04
C ALA A 37 16.14 -3.62 14.48
N GLN A 38 15.34 -4.07 15.45
CA GLN A 38 15.76 -4.18 16.86
C GLN A 38 16.31 -5.56 17.24
N VAL A 39 16.16 -6.59 16.39
CA VAL A 39 16.31 -8.00 16.82
C VAL A 39 17.71 -8.59 16.65
N VAL A 40 18.65 -7.95 15.95
CA VAL A 40 19.96 -8.59 15.70
C VAL A 40 21.08 -7.95 16.51
N ASP A 41 21.31 -8.52 17.70
CA ASP A 41 22.61 -8.51 18.35
C ASP A 41 23.38 -9.77 17.91
N PRO A 42 24.48 -9.65 17.13
CA PRO A 42 25.33 -10.77 16.75
C PRO A 42 25.89 -11.56 17.93
N MET A 43 25.94 -10.98 19.13
CA MET A 43 26.39 -11.64 20.36
C MET A 43 25.38 -12.64 20.92
N ALA A 44 24.11 -12.59 20.49
CA ALA A 44 23.07 -13.52 20.92
C ALA A 44 23.34 -15.00 20.54
N PHE A 45 24.17 -15.23 19.51
CA PHE A 45 24.52 -16.58 19.06
C PHE A 45 25.70 -17.22 19.81
N GLY A 46 26.36 -16.47 20.71
CA GLY A 46 27.57 -16.91 21.41
C GLY A 46 28.78 -17.15 20.49
N LEU A 47 29.94 -17.43 21.09
CA LEU A 47 31.22 -17.61 20.38
C LEU A 47 31.19 -18.73 19.32
N ILE A 48 30.56 -19.87 19.64
CA ILE A 48 30.43 -21.00 18.70
C ILE A 48 29.50 -20.62 17.55
N GLY A 49 28.36 -19.98 17.83
CA GLY A 49 27.42 -19.57 16.80
C GLY A 49 28.00 -18.52 15.85
N GLN A 50 28.85 -17.62 16.35
CA GLN A 50 29.62 -16.69 15.52
C GLN A 50 30.67 -17.41 14.66
N ALA A 51 31.45 -18.33 15.25
CA ALA A 51 32.45 -19.10 14.52
C ALA A 51 31.83 -19.99 13.42
N CYS A 52 30.60 -20.45 13.62
CA CYS A 52 29.83 -21.21 12.63
C CYS A 52 29.02 -20.35 11.64
N GLY A 53 29.12 -19.02 11.72
CA GLY A 53 28.46 -18.10 10.78
C GLY A 53 26.94 -17.98 10.93
N LEU A 54 26.34 -18.46 12.02
CA LEU A 54 24.88 -18.39 12.24
C LEU A 54 24.37 -16.95 12.29
N GLY A 55 25.13 -16.03 12.89
CA GLY A 55 24.77 -14.60 12.90
C GLY A 55 24.70 -14.00 11.50
N ALA A 56 25.61 -14.38 10.59
CA ALA A 56 25.60 -13.91 9.21
C ALA A 56 24.42 -14.48 8.41
N LEU A 57 24.11 -15.78 8.58
CA LEU A 57 22.96 -16.42 7.93
C LEU A 57 21.63 -15.82 8.39
N CYS A 58 21.46 -15.61 9.70
CA CYS A 58 20.28 -14.94 10.25
C CYS A 58 20.18 -13.48 9.76
N GLY A 59 21.30 -12.76 9.66
CA GLY A 59 21.35 -11.42 9.08
C GLY A 59 20.85 -11.38 7.64
N VAL A 60 21.33 -12.29 6.78
CA VAL A 60 20.87 -12.38 5.37
C VAL A 60 19.37 -12.69 5.29
N ALA A 61 18.89 -13.67 6.06
CA ALA A 61 17.47 -14.02 6.09
C ALA A 61 16.60 -12.84 6.57
N GLN A 62 17.07 -12.07 7.55
CA GLN A 62 16.37 -10.91 8.05
C GLN A 62 16.33 -9.76 7.03
N THR A 63 17.44 -9.51 6.31
CA THR A 63 17.47 -8.52 5.23
C THR A 63 16.46 -8.86 4.14
N LEU A 64 16.49 -10.11 3.65
CA LEU A 64 15.55 -10.56 2.61
C LEU A 64 14.08 -10.45 3.05
N GLY A 65 13.79 -10.82 4.31
CA GLY A 65 12.46 -10.67 4.88
C GLY A 65 12.03 -9.21 5.00
N SER A 66 12.94 -8.34 5.45
CA SER A 66 12.69 -6.90 5.59
C SER A 66 12.46 -6.23 4.23
N ASP A 67 13.23 -6.60 3.21
CA ASP A 67 13.05 -6.09 1.85
C ASP A 67 11.68 -6.46 1.29
N SER A 68 11.25 -7.72 1.47
CA SER A 68 9.93 -8.18 1.03
C SER A 68 8.79 -7.45 1.73
N ILE A 69 8.88 -7.28 3.06
CA ILE A 69 7.88 -6.56 3.85
C ILE A 69 7.86 -5.07 3.50
N GLY A 70 9.05 -4.46 3.30
CA GLY A 70 9.18 -3.09 2.84
C GLY A 70 8.54 -2.85 1.48
N HIS A 71 8.77 -3.77 0.54
CA HIS A 71 8.12 -3.71 -0.77
C HIS A 71 6.59 -3.84 -0.66
N ALA A 72 6.10 -4.80 0.12
CA ALA A 72 4.66 -4.99 0.34
C ALA A 72 4.00 -3.75 0.98
N LYS A 73 4.68 -3.11 1.95
CA LYS A 73 4.25 -1.84 2.55
C LYS A 73 4.11 -0.74 1.50
N ASN A 74 5.13 -0.57 0.65
CA ASN A 74 5.15 0.49 -0.35
C ASN A 74 4.04 0.30 -1.39
N VAL A 75 3.87 -0.92 -1.91
CA VAL A 75 2.81 -1.23 -2.88
C VAL A 75 1.42 -0.99 -2.28
N ALA A 76 1.19 -1.41 -1.03
CA ALA A 76 -0.07 -1.17 -0.34
C ALA A 76 -0.34 0.34 -0.16
N GLN A 77 0.67 1.11 0.22
CA GLN A 77 0.56 2.57 0.36
C GLN A 77 0.28 3.25 -0.99
N GLU A 78 1.02 2.90 -2.04
CA GLU A 78 0.81 3.42 -3.39
C GLU A 78 -0.60 3.13 -3.90
N GLN A 79 -1.13 1.94 -3.63
CA GLN A 79 -2.48 1.59 -4.04
C GLN A 79 -3.52 2.46 -3.33
N ILE A 80 -3.36 2.72 -2.02
CA ILE A 80 -4.22 3.63 -1.28
C ILE A 80 -4.18 5.03 -1.90
N ASP A 81 -2.99 5.54 -2.18
CA ASP A 81 -2.81 6.91 -2.67
C ASP A 81 -3.34 7.09 -4.09
N ARG A 82 -3.16 6.09 -4.96
CA ARG A 82 -3.74 6.08 -6.32
C ARG A 82 -5.27 6.11 -6.27
N VAL A 83 -5.88 5.30 -5.40
CA VAL A 83 -7.34 5.26 -5.26
C VAL A 83 -7.88 6.57 -4.72
N ARG A 84 -7.22 7.16 -3.71
CA ARG A 84 -7.60 8.48 -3.17
C ARG A 84 -7.51 9.57 -4.24
N THR A 85 -6.42 9.60 -4.99
CA THR A 85 -6.20 10.57 -6.07
C THR A 85 -7.26 10.43 -7.16
N TRP A 86 -7.52 9.20 -7.60
CA TRP A 86 -8.55 8.92 -8.61
C TRP A 86 -9.94 9.32 -8.12
N SER A 87 -10.31 8.98 -6.88
CA SER A 87 -11.60 9.35 -6.29
C SER A 87 -11.80 10.86 -6.25
N HIS A 88 -10.76 11.62 -5.88
CA HIS A 88 -10.79 13.08 -5.88
C HIS A 88 -11.02 13.65 -7.29
N HIS A 89 -10.39 13.05 -8.30
CA HIS A 89 -10.54 13.48 -9.69
C HIS A 89 -11.94 13.16 -10.25
N VAL A 90 -12.56 12.05 -9.85
CA VAL A 90 -13.95 11.74 -10.23
C VAL A 90 -14.92 12.73 -9.61
N ASP A 91 -14.84 12.97 -8.30
CA ASP A 91 -15.72 13.92 -7.60
C ASP A 91 -15.60 15.34 -8.18
N TRP A 92 -14.37 15.79 -8.45
CA TRP A 92 -14.15 17.10 -9.09
C TRP A 92 -14.80 17.20 -10.48
N ARG A 93 -14.68 16.16 -11.32
CA ARG A 93 -15.34 16.14 -12.65
C ARG A 93 -16.86 16.13 -12.54
N GLU A 94 -17.41 15.40 -11.57
CA GLU A 94 -18.86 15.39 -11.36
C GLU A 94 -19.40 16.75 -10.91
N GLN A 95 -18.65 17.46 -10.05
CA GLN A 95 -19.00 18.82 -9.62
C GLN A 95 -18.91 19.83 -10.76
N ASP A 96 -17.87 19.75 -11.60
CA ASP A 96 -17.68 20.63 -12.76
C ASP A 96 -18.78 20.47 -13.81
N VAL A 97 -19.19 19.22 -14.08
CA VAL A 97 -20.31 18.91 -14.97
C VAL A 97 -21.63 19.44 -14.40
N LYS A 98 -21.89 19.25 -13.09
CA LYS A 98 -23.10 19.78 -12.44
C LYS A 98 -23.16 21.31 -12.54
N ALA A 99 -22.05 22.01 -12.22
CA ALA A 99 -21.98 23.46 -12.32
C ALA A 99 -22.21 23.97 -13.75
N SER A 100 -21.65 23.28 -14.75
CA SER A 100 -21.85 23.60 -16.17
C SER A 100 -23.32 23.42 -16.59
N LEU A 101 -23.99 22.37 -16.13
CA LEU A 101 -25.40 22.10 -16.45
C LEU A 101 -26.35 23.10 -15.77
N GLU A 102 -26.06 23.50 -14.53
CA GLU A 102 -26.83 24.53 -13.81
C GLU A 102 -26.67 25.92 -14.45
N GLY A 103 -25.48 26.24 -14.95
CA GLY A 103 -25.22 27.49 -15.68
C GLY A 103 -25.94 27.58 -17.03
N ILE A 104 -26.21 26.46 -17.70
CA ILE A 104 -26.93 26.42 -18.99
C ILE A 104 -28.45 26.63 -18.80
N HIS A 105 -29.00 26.41 -17.60
CA HIS A 105 -30.45 26.51 -17.35
C HIS A 105 -30.93 27.93 -17.00
N LEU A 106 -30.04 28.92 -17.03
CA LEU A 106 -30.31 30.31 -16.63
C LEU A 106 -30.30 31.32 -17.80
N ASP A 107 -30.19 30.85 -19.05
CA ASP A 107 -30.38 31.64 -20.29
C ASP A 107 -31.56 31.08 -21.12
#